data_AF-A0A4Y3RXE3-F1
#
_entry.id   AF-A0A4Y3RXE3-F1
#
_cell.length_a   1.000
_cell.length_b   1.000
_cell.length_c   1.000
_cell.angle_alpha   90.00
_cell.angle_beta   90.00
_cell.angle_gamma   90.00
#
_symmetry.space_group_name_H-M   'P 1'
#
loop_
_entity.id
_entity.type
_entity.pdbx_description
1 polymer ?
#
loop_
_entity_poly.entity_id
_entity_poly.type
_entity_poly.pdbx_seq_one_letter_code
_entity_poly.pdbx_strand_id
1 'polypeptide(L)'
;MLVVGVAGSGKTTVGRLLAERLGWAFRDGDEFHSEADRARMAAGHPLTDSDRGPWLEAIREWMDEAIACRRQAVVTCSALKRAYRDALLAGRREVLLVYLHGSRELLSSRLASRHGHFFPAGLLESQLAELQEPAPDERPLVVEIDQPPEAVVTAVLSLMRRESASGRSAAGSDTEHAVRAGARNGSSPPLGPTGESWRLVHGAQSAVVVQLGGALRDYVVQGRPLLDGFSAGSAITGGRGQLLIPWPNRVGDGRYDFGGRSLQLPLTEVDKNNAIHGLLRWTLWKLLARTDDAVMLGATLCPQPGYPFLVEVRVDYRLGPEGLRTTVHATNTGTEAAPYGVGQHPYLTIGTDLVDSALLTVPARYLLRTDERGLPIGRESVDGTPYDFRTARPIGGLNLDTAFTGLDRALDDRAVVRLAHPSGLRGVDLWLGEGARYVQVYTGDTLAEPERRRRGVAVEAMSCPPDAFRSRTDLTVLEPGATHVLRWGLSPWGPP
;
A
#
# COMPACT_ATOMS: atom_id res chain seq x y z
N MET A 1 15.62 5.26 -21.84
CA MET A 1 15.81 4.99 -20.39
C MET A 1 17.30 4.82 -20.15
N LEU A 2 17.83 5.51 -19.14
CA LEU A 2 19.23 5.40 -18.72
C LEU A 2 19.27 4.66 -17.37
N VAL A 3 19.85 3.46 -17.34
CA VAL A 3 19.96 2.62 -16.14
C VAL A 3 21.37 2.75 -15.55
N VAL A 4 21.46 3.29 -14.34
CA VAL A 4 22.73 3.58 -13.66
C VAL A 4 22.86 2.80 -12.36
N GLY A 5 24.10 2.59 -11.92
CA GLY A 5 24.43 1.87 -10.70
C GLY A 5 25.88 1.39 -10.68
N VAL A 6 26.34 0.97 -9.51
CA VAL A 6 27.69 0.47 -9.26
C VAL A 6 27.92 -0.91 -9.90
N ALA A 7 29.17 -1.34 -10.05
CA ALA A 7 29.48 -2.72 -10.44
C ALA A 7 28.82 -3.71 -9.46
N GLY A 8 28.30 -4.82 -9.99
CA GLY A 8 27.54 -5.79 -9.19
C GLY A 8 26.05 -5.45 -9.00
N SER A 9 25.60 -4.25 -9.41
CA SER A 9 24.19 -3.87 -9.25
C SER A 9 23.21 -4.53 -10.22
N GLY A 10 23.73 -5.25 -11.24
CA GLY A 10 22.91 -5.97 -12.21
C GLY A 10 22.41 -5.12 -13.40
N LYS A 11 23.01 -3.94 -13.66
CA LYS A 11 22.64 -3.03 -14.77
C LYS A 11 22.36 -3.74 -16.09
N THR A 12 23.32 -4.50 -16.62
CA THR A 12 23.20 -5.20 -17.91
C THR A 12 22.02 -6.17 -17.91
N THR A 13 21.89 -6.98 -16.85
CA THR A 13 20.80 -7.95 -16.69
C THR A 13 19.45 -7.25 -16.63
N VAL A 14 19.30 -6.24 -15.77
CA VAL A 14 18.05 -5.48 -15.60
C VAL A 14 17.71 -4.69 -16.85
N GLY A 15 18.69 -4.05 -17.49
CA GLY A 15 18.52 -3.28 -18.72
C GLY A 15 18.05 -4.14 -19.88
N ARG A 16 18.65 -5.34 -20.06
CA ARG A 16 18.21 -6.30 -21.08
C ARG A 16 16.80 -6.81 -20.82
N LEU A 17 16.48 -7.22 -19.59
CA LEU A 17 15.15 -7.67 -19.23
C LEU A 17 14.08 -6.57 -19.40
N LEU A 18 14.42 -5.31 -19.08
CA LEU A 18 13.55 -4.17 -19.32
C LEU A 18 13.27 -3.98 -20.81
N ALA A 19 14.31 -4.02 -21.63
CA ALA A 19 14.18 -3.87 -23.07
C ALA A 19 13.36 -5.00 -23.70
N GLU A 20 13.61 -6.25 -23.32
CA GLU A 20 12.83 -7.42 -23.75
C GLU A 20 11.34 -7.28 -23.40
N ARG A 21 11.04 -6.86 -22.16
CA ARG A 21 9.67 -6.75 -21.68
C ARG A 21 8.89 -5.57 -22.27
N LEU A 22 9.60 -4.53 -22.70
CA LEU A 22 9.02 -3.34 -23.32
C LEU A 22 9.04 -3.39 -24.86
N GLY A 23 9.77 -4.33 -25.46
CA GLY A 23 10.04 -4.35 -26.90
C GLY A 23 10.93 -3.19 -27.36
N TRP A 24 11.85 -2.72 -26.51
CA TRP A 24 12.73 -1.57 -26.78
C TRP A 24 14.13 -2.04 -27.23
N ALA A 25 14.87 -1.17 -27.90
CA ALA A 25 16.28 -1.42 -28.18
C ALA A 25 17.10 -1.42 -26.88
N PHE A 26 18.09 -2.30 -26.76
CA PHE A 26 19.03 -2.33 -25.64
C PHE A 26 20.45 -2.06 -26.12
N ARG A 27 21.24 -1.35 -25.31
CA ARG A 27 22.68 -1.25 -25.51
C ARG A 27 23.40 -1.16 -24.17
N ASP A 28 24.51 -1.88 -24.01
CA ASP A 28 25.33 -1.72 -22.82
C ASP A 28 26.29 -0.53 -22.96
N GLY A 29 26.34 0.35 -21.97
CA GLY A 29 27.27 1.48 -21.92
C GLY A 29 28.73 1.05 -22.07
N ASP A 30 29.08 -0.15 -21.59
CA ASP A 30 30.45 -0.66 -21.68
C ASP A 30 30.88 -0.94 -23.14
N GLU A 31 29.93 -1.09 -24.07
CA GLU A 31 30.22 -1.29 -25.50
C GLU A 31 30.78 -0.05 -26.20
N PHE A 32 30.54 1.15 -25.62
CA PHE A 32 30.98 2.43 -26.16
C PHE A 32 32.43 2.79 -25.80
N HIS A 33 33.08 2.02 -24.92
CA HIS A 33 34.49 2.22 -24.62
C HIS A 33 35.37 1.86 -25.83
N SER A 34 36.46 2.62 -25.99
CA SER A 34 37.52 2.25 -26.92
C SER A 34 38.14 0.90 -26.54
N GLU A 35 38.78 0.21 -27.48
CA GLU A 35 39.51 -1.02 -27.18
C GLU A 35 40.63 -0.79 -26.15
N ALA A 36 41.27 0.39 -26.20
CA ALA A 36 42.31 0.78 -25.25
C ALA A 36 41.75 0.94 -23.82
N ASP A 37 40.57 1.56 -23.66
CA ASP A 37 39.95 1.74 -22.34
C ASP A 37 39.42 0.43 -21.77
N ARG A 38 38.86 -0.45 -22.62
CA ARG A 38 38.48 -1.80 -22.21
C ARG A 38 39.69 -2.60 -21.74
N ALA A 39 40.82 -2.51 -22.43
CA ALA A 39 42.06 -3.17 -22.04
C ALA A 39 42.61 -2.63 -20.71
N ARG A 40 42.59 -1.30 -20.49
CA ARG A 40 43.01 -0.67 -19.23
C ARG A 40 42.15 -1.13 -18.04
N MET A 41 40.83 -1.13 -18.21
CA MET A 41 39.91 -1.59 -17.16
C MET A 41 40.05 -3.09 -16.89
N ALA A 42 40.24 -3.91 -17.94
CA ALA A 42 40.51 -5.35 -17.80
C ALA A 42 41.82 -5.62 -17.04
N ALA A 43 42.81 -4.74 -17.19
CA ALA A 43 44.06 -4.76 -16.44
C ALA A 43 43.93 -4.16 -15.02
N GLY A 44 42.72 -3.82 -14.56
CA GLY A 44 42.47 -3.28 -13.21
C GLY A 44 42.84 -1.82 -13.01
N HIS A 45 43.17 -1.08 -14.08
CA HIS A 45 43.50 0.34 -14.01
C HIS A 45 42.22 1.17 -14.21
N PRO A 46 41.77 1.97 -13.22
CA PRO A 46 40.57 2.79 -13.36
C PRO A 46 40.79 3.90 -14.40
N LEU A 47 39.71 4.24 -15.13
CA LEU A 47 39.69 5.37 -16.05
C LEU A 47 39.51 6.69 -15.27
N THR A 48 40.27 7.71 -15.66
CA THR A 48 40.13 9.07 -15.12
C THR A 48 38.92 9.80 -15.72
N ASP A 49 38.54 10.94 -15.14
CA ASP A 49 37.46 11.78 -15.67
C ASP A 49 37.74 12.23 -17.11
N SER A 50 39.01 12.49 -17.46
CA SER A 50 39.42 12.83 -18.82
C SER A 50 39.29 11.66 -19.80
N ASP A 51 39.58 10.44 -19.34
CA ASP A 51 39.43 9.21 -20.14
C ASP A 51 37.94 8.91 -20.42
N ARG A 52 37.03 9.31 -19.52
CA ARG A 52 35.59 9.07 -19.63
C ARG A 52 34.86 10.04 -20.55
N GLY A 53 35.46 11.17 -20.92
CA GLY A 53 34.85 12.20 -21.78
C GLY A 53 34.38 11.65 -23.13
N PRO A 54 35.25 11.04 -23.96
CA PRO A 54 34.87 10.47 -25.25
C PRO A 54 33.82 9.35 -25.15
N TRP A 55 33.85 8.58 -24.06
CA TRP A 55 32.89 7.53 -23.80
C TRP A 55 31.48 8.08 -23.51
N LEU A 56 31.38 9.11 -22.65
CA LEU A 56 30.12 9.79 -22.37
C LEU A 56 29.57 10.49 -23.63
N GLU A 57 30.46 11.06 -24.45
CA GLU A 57 30.11 11.66 -25.74
C GLU A 57 29.48 10.63 -26.69
N ALA A 58 30.08 9.44 -26.84
CA ALA A 58 29.55 8.39 -27.70
C ALA A 58 28.18 7.86 -27.23
N ILE A 59 27.97 7.73 -25.91
CA ILE A 59 26.65 7.39 -25.35
C ILE A 59 25.64 8.50 -25.64
N ARG A 60 26.06 9.76 -25.47
CA ARG A 60 25.23 10.94 -25.71
C ARG A 60 24.76 11.01 -27.16
N GLU A 61 25.66 10.87 -28.12
CA GLU A 61 25.33 10.86 -29.55
C GLU A 61 24.32 9.77 -29.90
N TRP A 62 24.49 8.56 -29.36
CA TRP A 62 23.55 7.46 -29.58
C TRP A 62 22.17 7.72 -28.94
N MET A 63 22.15 8.35 -27.75
CA MET A 63 20.90 8.78 -27.09
C MET A 63 20.20 9.85 -27.93
N ASP A 64 20.93 10.84 -28.44
CA ASP A 64 20.40 11.91 -29.29
C ASP A 64 19.83 11.38 -30.60
N GLU A 65 20.52 10.43 -31.25
CA GLU A 65 20.01 9.74 -32.44
C GLU A 65 18.71 8.99 -32.13
N ALA A 66 18.66 8.25 -31.01
CA ALA A 66 17.45 7.53 -30.60
C ALA A 66 16.28 8.50 -30.33
N ILE A 67 16.54 9.64 -29.69
CA ILE A 67 15.53 10.68 -29.41
C ILE A 67 15.03 11.32 -30.71
N ALA A 68 15.95 11.72 -31.60
CA ALA A 68 15.62 12.33 -32.89
C ALA A 68 14.75 11.40 -33.76
N CYS A 69 15.08 10.11 -33.77
CA CYS A 69 14.33 9.07 -34.48
C CYS A 69 13.06 8.60 -33.73
N ARG A 70 12.76 9.16 -32.54
CA ARG A 70 11.67 8.73 -31.64
C ARG A 70 11.69 7.23 -31.32
N ARG A 71 12.88 6.64 -31.28
CA ARG A 71 13.10 5.22 -30.99
C ARG A 71 13.17 5.01 -29.48
N GLN A 72 12.34 4.08 -28.99
CA GLN A 72 12.35 3.68 -27.59
C GLN A 72 13.55 2.76 -27.31
N ALA A 73 14.36 3.13 -26.32
CA ALA A 73 15.61 2.43 -26.04
C ALA A 73 15.99 2.45 -24.54
N VAL A 74 16.75 1.44 -24.14
CA VAL A 74 17.37 1.29 -22.81
C VAL A 74 18.88 1.26 -23.00
N VAL A 75 19.59 2.11 -22.27
CA VAL A 75 21.05 2.11 -22.19
C VAL A 75 21.49 2.03 -20.74
N THR A 76 22.48 1.18 -20.45
CA THR A 76 23.12 1.12 -19.14
C THR A 76 24.33 2.03 -19.11
N CYS A 77 24.64 2.64 -17.96
CA CYS A 77 25.85 3.47 -17.84
C CYS A 77 26.35 3.50 -16.40
N SER A 78 27.68 3.41 -16.21
CA SER A 78 28.32 3.64 -14.92
C SER A 78 28.52 5.14 -14.64
N ALA A 79 27.47 5.94 -14.81
CA ALA A 79 27.47 7.38 -14.55
C ALA A 79 27.39 7.69 -13.03
N LEU A 80 28.47 7.37 -12.31
CA LEU A 80 28.53 7.38 -10.84
C LEU A 80 28.56 8.80 -10.25
N LYS A 81 29.11 9.78 -10.98
CA LYS A 81 29.17 11.18 -10.57
C LYS A 81 28.00 11.97 -11.15
N ARG A 82 27.54 13.00 -10.43
CA ARG A 82 26.49 13.92 -10.90
C ARG A 82 26.88 14.60 -12.21
N ALA A 83 28.12 15.05 -12.35
CA ALA A 83 28.61 15.65 -13.59
C ALA A 83 28.45 14.74 -14.82
N TYR A 84 28.58 13.41 -14.67
CA TYR A 84 28.38 12.46 -15.76
C TYR A 84 26.91 12.33 -16.12
N ARG A 85 26.03 12.32 -15.12
CA ARG A 85 24.58 12.29 -15.33
C ARG A 85 24.09 13.61 -15.93
N ASP A 86 24.62 14.74 -15.50
CA ASP A 86 24.35 16.04 -16.10
C ASP A 86 24.73 16.05 -17.60
N ALA A 87 25.89 15.52 -17.97
CA ALA A 87 26.30 15.41 -19.38
C ALA A 87 25.33 14.58 -20.23
N LEU A 88 24.75 13.52 -19.65
CA LEU A 88 23.81 12.63 -20.33
C LEU A 88 22.35 13.12 -20.29
N LEU A 89 21.94 13.84 -19.24
CA LEU A 89 20.53 14.23 -18.99
C LEU A 89 20.22 15.68 -19.38
N ALA A 90 21.20 16.59 -19.35
CA ALA A 90 20.99 18.00 -19.64
C ALA A 90 20.40 18.18 -21.05
N GLY A 91 19.28 18.90 -21.13
CA GLY A 91 18.55 19.13 -22.38
C GLY A 91 17.68 17.97 -22.87
N ARG A 92 17.73 16.79 -22.24
CA ARG A 92 17.01 15.57 -22.67
C ARG A 92 15.89 15.19 -21.71
N ARG A 93 14.83 15.99 -21.68
CA ARG A 93 13.67 15.81 -20.76
C ARG A 93 12.91 14.50 -21.00
N GLU A 94 13.15 13.84 -22.11
CA GLU A 94 12.60 12.55 -22.50
C GLU A 94 13.30 11.37 -21.83
N VAL A 95 14.50 11.56 -21.30
CA VAL A 95 15.29 10.49 -20.70
C VAL A 95 14.85 10.25 -19.26
N LEU A 96 14.38 9.03 -19.01
CA LEU A 96 14.09 8.55 -17.65
C LEU A 96 15.36 7.95 -17.04
N LEU A 97 15.78 8.49 -15.89
CA LEU A 97 16.88 7.99 -15.08
C LEU A 97 16.39 6.89 -14.14
N VAL A 98 16.99 5.71 -14.20
CA VAL A 98 16.74 4.59 -13.28
C VAL A 98 18.01 4.30 -12.50
N TYR A 99 17.96 4.39 -11.18
CA TYR A 99 19.10 4.12 -10.31
C TYR A 99 18.89 2.80 -9.56
N LEU A 100 19.79 1.86 -9.80
CA LEU A 100 19.85 0.58 -9.11
C LEU A 100 20.69 0.74 -7.84
N HIS A 101 20.01 0.86 -6.70
CA HIS A 101 20.60 1.03 -5.39
C HIS A 101 20.77 -0.33 -4.69
N GLY A 102 21.89 -0.53 -4.00
CA GLY A 102 22.14 -1.74 -3.23
C GLY A 102 23.24 -1.53 -2.20
N SER A 103 23.14 -2.22 -1.07
CA SER A 103 24.13 -2.11 0.00
C SER A 103 25.51 -2.60 -0.43
N ARG A 104 26.53 -2.09 0.24
CA ARG A 104 27.93 -2.51 0.03
C ARG A 104 28.07 -4.03 0.13
N GLU A 105 27.47 -4.62 1.15
CA GLU A 105 27.54 -6.06 1.44
C GLU A 105 26.93 -6.89 0.31
N LEU A 106 25.79 -6.42 -0.24
CA LEU A 106 25.11 -7.08 -1.35
C LEU A 106 25.94 -6.98 -2.64
N LEU A 107 26.48 -5.80 -2.95
CA LEU A 107 27.31 -5.59 -4.14
C LEU A 107 28.59 -6.43 -4.09
N SER A 108 29.26 -6.45 -2.93
CA SER A 108 30.45 -7.26 -2.70
C SER A 108 30.14 -8.76 -2.84
N SER A 109 29.06 -9.25 -2.23
CA SER A 109 28.70 -10.68 -2.31
C SER A 109 28.37 -11.10 -3.75
N ARG A 110 27.65 -10.27 -4.52
CA ARG A 110 27.34 -10.54 -5.93
C ARG A 110 28.58 -10.59 -6.83
N LEU A 111 29.53 -9.68 -6.60
CA LEU A 111 30.79 -9.69 -7.34
C LEU A 111 31.64 -10.90 -6.97
N ALA A 112 31.67 -11.31 -5.70
CA ALA A 112 32.38 -12.50 -5.24
C ALA A 112 31.80 -13.80 -5.84
N SER A 113 30.48 -13.87 -6.05
CA SER A 113 29.81 -15.03 -6.64
C SER A 113 29.88 -15.11 -8.17
N ARG A 114 30.46 -14.11 -8.85
CA ARG A 114 30.45 -14.03 -10.32
C ARG A 114 31.48 -14.99 -10.92
N HIS A 115 31.03 -16.17 -11.34
CA HIS A 115 31.87 -17.10 -12.09
C HIS A 115 32.18 -16.54 -13.49
N GLY A 116 33.46 -16.32 -13.81
CA GLY A 116 33.93 -16.07 -15.18
C GLY A 116 34.64 -14.74 -15.46
N HIS A 117 34.60 -13.75 -14.57
CA HIS A 117 35.43 -12.54 -14.69
C HIS A 117 35.86 -12.09 -13.29
N PHE A 118 37.15 -12.20 -12.99
CA PHE A 118 37.72 -11.71 -11.74
C PHE A 118 37.59 -10.18 -11.72
N PHE A 119 36.53 -9.66 -11.11
CA PHE A 119 36.38 -8.24 -10.87
C PHE A 119 37.15 -7.92 -9.57
N PRO A 120 38.28 -7.18 -9.63
CA PRO A 120 39.10 -6.97 -8.45
C PRO A 120 38.30 -6.22 -7.38
N ALA A 121 38.33 -6.69 -6.13
CA ALA A 121 37.60 -6.07 -5.02
C ALA A 121 37.89 -4.55 -4.87
N GLY A 122 39.10 -4.11 -5.21
CA GLY A 122 39.50 -2.70 -5.20
C GLY A 122 38.74 -1.80 -6.18
N LEU A 123 38.15 -2.36 -7.25
CA LEU A 123 37.38 -1.58 -8.24
C LEU A 123 35.95 -1.30 -7.77
N LEU A 124 35.38 -2.13 -6.89
CA LEU A 124 34.10 -1.80 -6.24
C LEU A 124 34.29 -0.66 -5.23
N GLU A 125 35.35 -0.72 -4.44
CA GLU A 125 35.66 0.30 -3.42
C GLU A 125 35.89 1.68 -4.05
N SER A 126 36.62 1.75 -5.16
CA SER A 126 36.81 3.01 -5.88
C SER A 126 35.51 3.54 -6.47
N GLN A 127 34.64 2.68 -7.00
CA GLN A 127 33.34 3.10 -7.52
C GLN A 127 32.37 3.55 -6.42
N LEU A 128 32.35 2.90 -5.26
CA LEU A 128 31.57 3.35 -4.11
C LEU A 128 32.08 4.68 -3.56
N ALA A 129 33.40 4.90 -3.56
CA ALA A 129 33.99 6.19 -3.17
C ALA A 129 33.68 7.32 -4.16
N GLU A 130 33.56 7.02 -5.45
CA GLU A 130 33.18 8.00 -6.49
C GLU A 130 31.66 8.18 -6.64
N LEU A 131 30.85 7.27 -6.09
CA LEU A 131 29.40 7.30 -6.21
C LEU A 131 28.84 8.54 -5.52
N GLN A 132 28.26 9.42 -6.33
CA GLN A 132 27.40 10.50 -5.88
C GLN A 132 25.98 10.07 -6.20
N GLU A 133 25.24 9.62 -5.18
CA GLU A 133 23.87 9.15 -5.38
C GLU A 133 23.00 10.21 -6.09
N PRO A 134 22.13 9.82 -7.04
CA PRO A 134 21.24 10.75 -7.71
C PRO A 134 20.36 11.52 -6.73
N ALA A 135 20.40 12.84 -6.81
CA ALA A 135 19.60 13.71 -5.95
C ALA A 135 18.15 13.83 -6.48
N PRO A 136 17.17 14.22 -5.63
CA PRO A 136 15.76 14.30 -6.04
C PRO A 136 15.49 15.22 -7.24
N ASP A 137 16.30 16.25 -7.46
CA ASP A 137 16.19 17.16 -8.60
C ASP A 137 16.57 16.52 -9.95
N GLU A 138 17.36 15.44 -9.91
CA GLU A 138 17.68 14.59 -11.07
C GLU A 138 16.52 13.62 -11.40
N ARG A 139 15.45 13.62 -10.58
CA ARG A 139 14.23 12.79 -10.70
C ARG A 139 14.53 11.30 -10.96
N PRO A 140 15.40 10.67 -10.15
CA PRO A 140 15.74 9.26 -10.34
C PRO A 140 14.57 8.35 -9.96
N LEU A 141 14.34 7.31 -10.75
CA LEU A 141 13.62 6.13 -10.29
C LEU A 141 14.58 5.22 -9.52
N VAL A 142 14.63 5.38 -8.20
CA VAL A 142 15.48 4.58 -7.31
C VAL A 142 14.82 3.22 -7.04
N VAL A 143 15.56 2.13 -7.26
CA VAL A 143 15.08 0.76 -7.07
C VAL A 143 16.13 -0.05 -6.32
N GLU A 144 15.71 -0.62 -5.19
CA GLU A 144 16.52 -1.58 -4.42
C GLU A 144 16.74 -2.86 -5.22
N ILE A 145 17.95 -3.41 -5.12
CA ILE A 145 18.35 -4.59 -5.88
C ILE A 145 18.47 -5.86 -5.03
N ASP A 146 18.02 -5.87 -3.78
CA ASP A 146 18.06 -7.03 -2.87
C ASP A 146 17.13 -8.18 -3.27
N GLN A 147 16.24 -7.96 -4.23
CA GLN A 147 15.41 -8.97 -4.90
C GLN A 147 16.04 -9.56 -6.20
N PRO A 148 15.46 -10.65 -6.76
CA PRO A 148 15.84 -11.17 -8.07
C PRO A 148 15.63 -10.16 -9.22
N PRO A 149 16.40 -10.25 -10.34
CA PRO A 149 16.35 -9.27 -11.44
C PRO A 149 14.95 -9.02 -12.02
N GLU A 150 14.10 -10.04 -12.11
CA GLU A 150 12.74 -9.95 -12.63
C GLU A 150 11.83 -9.08 -11.74
N ALA A 151 12.04 -9.14 -10.43
CA ALA A 151 11.34 -8.30 -9.46
C ALA A 151 11.84 -6.85 -9.52
N VAL A 152 13.15 -6.63 -9.71
CA VAL A 152 13.73 -5.29 -9.97
C VAL A 152 13.12 -4.67 -11.22
N VAL A 153 13.05 -5.41 -12.33
CA VAL A 153 12.42 -4.97 -13.58
C VAL A 153 10.96 -4.58 -13.35
N THR A 154 10.22 -5.40 -12.59
CA THR A 154 8.81 -5.13 -12.26
C THR A 154 8.65 -3.84 -11.44
N ALA A 155 9.56 -3.57 -10.50
CA ALA A 155 9.59 -2.34 -9.71
C ALA A 155 9.86 -1.10 -10.60
N VAL A 156 10.86 -1.18 -11.50
CA VAL A 156 11.18 -0.11 -12.47
C VAL A 156 9.97 0.21 -13.35
N LEU A 157 9.33 -0.82 -13.95
CA LEU A 157 8.15 -0.62 -14.79
C LEU A 157 6.98 0.01 -14.02
N SER A 158 6.83 -0.32 -12.74
CA SER A 158 5.79 0.24 -11.89
C SER A 158 6.07 1.70 -11.51
N LEU A 159 7.32 2.07 -11.24
CA LEU A 159 7.74 3.45 -11.07
C LEU A 159 7.56 4.28 -12.36
N MET A 160 7.95 3.74 -13.51
CA MET A 160 7.78 4.40 -14.81
C MET A 160 6.30 4.70 -15.14
N ARG A 161 5.40 3.77 -14.81
CA ARG A 161 3.94 4.00 -14.93
C ARG A 161 3.44 5.09 -13.98
N ARG A 162 3.98 5.17 -12.75
CA ARG A 162 3.64 6.22 -11.77
C ARG A 162 4.07 7.61 -12.24
N GLU A 163 5.29 7.76 -12.76
CA GLU A 163 5.79 9.01 -13.36
C GLU A 163 4.95 9.44 -14.56
N SER A 164 4.63 8.50 -15.46
CA SER A 164 3.81 8.77 -16.65
C SER A 164 2.39 9.21 -16.28
N ALA A 165 1.83 8.70 -15.18
CA ALA A 165 0.53 9.08 -14.65
C ALA A 165 0.53 10.43 -13.90
N SER A 166 1.69 10.91 -13.45
CA SER A 166 1.84 12.19 -12.73
C SER A 166 1.99 13.43 -13.65
N GLY A 167 2.25 13.23 -14.95
CA GLY A 167 2.06 14.22 -16.02
C GLY A 167 3.09 15.36 -16.11
N ARG A 168 3.84 15.40 -17.22
CA ARG A 168 4.61 16.57 -17.68
C ARG A 168 3.68 17.78 -17.87
N SER A 169 3.60 18.66 -16.87
CA SER A 169 3.04 20.01 -16.99
C SER A 169 3.98 21.00 -16.30
N ALA A 170 4.93 21.56 -17.06
CA ALA A 170 5.73 22.70 -16.63
C ALA A 170 6.20 23.52 -17.84
N ALA A 171 5.41 24.54 -18.18
CA ALA A 171 5.78 25.83 -18.78
C ALA A 171 4.54 26.72 -18.61
N GLY A 172 4.54 27.92 -18.06
CA GLY A 172 5.58 28.88 -17.72
C GLY A 172 4.92 30.26 -17.74
N SER A 173 4.72 30.84 -16.54
CA SER A 173 4.65 32.27 -16.15
C SER A 173 3.67 33.32 -16.78
N ASP A 174 3.02 34.03 -15.84
CA ASP A 174 2.71 35.47 -15.72
C ASP A 174 1.69 36.18 -16.64
N THR A 175 0.56 36.65 -16.08
CA THR A 175 0.30 38.07 -15.72
C THR A 175 -1.05 38.26 -14.98
N GLU A 176 -1.12 39.31 -14.16
CA GLU A 176 -2.27 39.76 -13.34
C GLU A 176 -3.46 40.37 -14.13
N HIS A 177 -4.59 40.47 -13.40
CA HIS A 177 -5.75 41.40 -13.52
C HIS A 177 -7.08 40.97 -14.20
N ALA A 178 -8.15 41.21 -13.41
CA ALA A 178 -9.52 41.62 -13.74
C ALA A 178 -10.65 40.57 -13.99
N VAL A 179 -11.44 40.35 -12.94
CA VAL A 179 -12.92 40.44 -12.81
C VAL A 179 -13.83 40.06 -14.01
N ARG A 180 -14.73 39.10 -13.71
CA ARG A 180 -16.10 38.81 -14.21
C ARG A 180 -16.31 37.93 -15.46
N ALA A 181 -17.26 37.01 -15.24
CA ALA A 181 -18.16 36.30 -16.17
C ALA A 181 -17.68 35.00 -16.83
N GLY A 182 -18.16 33.88 -16.27
CA GLY A 182 -18.66 32.70 -16.99
C GLY A 182 -17.77 32.04 -18.05
N ALA A 183 -17.01 31.01 -17.65
CA ALA A 183 -16.62 29.93 -18.55
C ALA A 183 -16.31 28.65 -17.76
N ARG A 184 -16.92 27.54 -18.17
CA ARG A 184 -16.55 26.19 -17.76
C ARG A 184 -15.17 25.87 -18.34
N ASN A 185 -14.23 25.45 -17.49
CA ASN A 185 -13.12 24.52 -17.74
C ASN A 185 -11.90 24.87 -16.88
N GLY A 186 -11.76 24.17 -15.76
CA GLY A 186 -10.48 23.82 -15.18
C GLY A 186 -10.54 22.31 -14.96
N SER A 187 -9.91 21.52 -15.81
CA SER A 187 -9.88 20.07 -15.61
C SER A 187 -9.03 19.78 -14.38
N SER A 188 -9.67 19.53 -13.25
CA SER A 188 -9.04 18.79 -12.15
C SER A 188 -8.27 17.60 -12.73
N PRO A 189 -7.07 17.26 -12.22
CA PRO A 189 -6.41 16.04 -12.64
C PRO A 189 -7.42 14.88 -12.57
N PRO A 190 -7.43 13.97 -13.57
CA PRO A 190 -8.46 12.95 -13.65
C PRO A 190 -8.52 12.20 -12.32
N LEU A 191 -9.71 12.18 -11.71
CA LEU A 191 -9.95 11.46 -10.46
C LEU A 191 -9.51 10.01 -10.68
N GLY A 192 -8.59 9.54 -9.83
CA GLY A 192 -8.21 8.15 -9.81
C GLY A 192 -9.42 7.25 -9.49
N PRO A 193 -9.27 5.92 -9.59
CA PRO A 193 -10.37 4.99 -9.35
C PRO A 193 -10.97 5.06 -7.93
N THR A 194 -10.37 5.81 -7.01
CA THR A 194 -10.84 6.01 -5.64
C THR A 194 -11.29 7.44 -5.32
N GLY A 195 -11.40 8.29 -6.34
CA GLY A 195 -11.78 9.69 -6.19
C GLY A 195 -10.66 10.55 -5.60
N GLU A 196 -11.03 11.54 -4.79
CA GLU A 196 -10.07 12.37 -4.07
C GLU A 196 -9.29 11.57 -3.01
N SER A 197 -8.13 12.10 -2.61
CA SER A 197 -7.34 11.53 -1.51
C SER A 197 -6.77 12.63 -0.62
N TRP A 198 -6.78 12.40 0.69
CA TRP A 198 -6.32 13.34 1.70
C TRP A 198 -5.18 12.71 2.49
N ARG A 199 -4.02 13.35 2.43
CA ARG A 199 -2.85 12.98 3.22
C ARG A 199 -2.90 13.71 4.56
N LEU A 200 -2.70 12.93 5.63
CA LEU A 200 -2.49 13.38 7.00
C LEU A 200 -1.00 13.27 7.34
N VAL A 201 -0.50 14.19 8.16
CA VAL A 201 0.88 14.22 8.66
C VAL A 201 0.89 14.62 10.14
N HIS A 202 1.67 13.89 10.95
CA HIS A 202 1.96 14.25 12.34
C HIS A 202 3.38 13.80 12.69
N GLY A 203 4.32 14.74 12.78
CA GLY A 203 5.74 14.42 12.93
C GLY A 203 6.23 13.50 11.80
N ALA A 204 6.80 12.34 12.15
CA ALA A 204 7.28 11.34 11.19
C ALA A 204 6.18 10.38 10.68
N GLN A 205 4.92 10.59 11.06
CA GLN A 205 3.79 9.77 10.65
C GLN A 205 3.08 10.40 9.45
N SER A 206 2.65 9.57 8.50
CA SER A 206 1.71 10.00 7.47
C SER A 206 0.71 8.92 7.11
N ALA A 207 -0.55 9.30 6.95
CA ALA A 207 -1.63 8.41 6.53
C ALA A 207 -2.34 9.00 5.31
N VAL A 208 -2.99 8.16 4.51
CA VAL A 208 -3.81 8.61 3.38
C VAL A 208 -5.18 7.97 3.44
N VAL A 209 -6.21 8.82 3.36
CA VAL A 209 -7.62 8.42 3.27
C VAL A 209 -8.14 8.80 1.89
N VAL A 210 -8.92 7.91 1.27
CA VAL A 210 -9.52 8.15 -0.06
C VAL A 210 -11.03 8.39 0.04
N GLN A 211 -11.57 9.07 -0.96
CA GLN A 211 -12.98 9.43 -1.05
C GLN A 211 -13.89 8.22 -1.17
N LEU A 212 -13.53 7.24 -2.01
CA LEU A 212 -14.29 6.02 -2.20
C LEU A 212 -14.29 5.16 -0.93
N GLY A 213 -15.49 4.93 -0.38
CA GLY A 213 -15.68 4.17 0.85
C GLY A 213 -15.10 4.80 2.11
N GLY A 214 -14.61 6.05 2.02
CA GLY A 214 -13.88 6.70 3.10
C GLY A 214 -12.67 5.90 3.55
N ALA A 215 -12.04 5.14 2.65
CA ALA A 215 -11.12 4.07 2.99
C ALA A 215 -9.75 4.59 3.43
N LEU A 216 -9.18 3.94 4.46
CA LEU A 216 -7.80 4.15 4.89
C LEU A 216 -6.85 3.43 3.94
N ARG A 217 -6.23 4.16 3.02
CA ARG A 217 -5.38 3.59 1.97
C ARG A 217 -4.00 3.19 2.47
N ASP A 218 -3.39 4.06 3.27
CA ASP A 218 -1.97 3.94 3.63
C ASP A 218 -1.71 4.55 5.00
N TYR A 219 -0.74 4.00 5.72
CA TYR A 219 -0.21 4.54 6.96
C TYR A 219 1.26 4.14 7.11
N VAL A 220 2.12 5.16 7.19
CA VAL A 220 3.57 5.05 7.21
C VAL A 220 4.12 5.82 8.39
N VAL A 221 5.10 5.25 9.09
CA VAL A 221 5.78 5.88 10.21
C VAL A 221 7.28 5.75 10.02
N GLN A 222 7.99 6.87 9.94
CA GLN A 222 9.44 6.91 9.68
C GLN A 222 9.86 6.08 8.45
N GLY A 223 9.06 6.13 7.38
CA GLY A 223 9.30 5.38 6.14
C GLY A 223 8.87 3.91 6.18
N ARG A 224 8.52 3.35 7.34
CA ARG A 224 8.00 1.99 7.48
C ARG A 224 6.48 1.96 7.21
N PRO A 225 6.00 1.20 6.20
CA PRO A 225 4.57 0.98 6.02
C PRO A 225 4.03 0.10 7.14
N LEU A 226 2.88 0.48 7.69
CA LEU A 226 2.13 -0.31 8.67
C LEU A 226 0.92 -0.99 8.04
N LEU A 227 0.56 -0.61 6.82
CA LEU A 227 -0.54 -1.20 6.07
C LEU A 227 -0.05 -1.83 4.74
N ASP A 228 -0.58 -3.01 4.40
CA ASP A 228 -0.61 -3.50 3.01
C ASP A 228 -1.71 -2.72 2.26
N GLY A 229 -1.38 -1.48 1.91
CA GLY A 229 -2.27 -0.53 1.27
C GLY A 229 -2.50 -0.80 -0.22
N PHE A 230 -2.78 0.26 -0.97
CA PHE A 230 -2.89 0.22 -2.42
C PHE A 230 -2.41 1.51 -3.08
N SER A 231 -2.04 1.42 -4.36
CA SER A 231 -1.57 2.59 -5.11
C SER A 231 -2.72 3.55 -5.46
N ALA A 232 -2.41 4.84 -5.60
CA ALA A 232 -3.41 5.86 -5.95
C ALA A 232 -4.14 5.59 -7.28
N GLY A 233 -3.50 4.88 -8.22
CA GLY A 233 -4.06 4.53 -9.52
C GLY A 233 -4.77 3.17 -9.56
N SER A 234 -4.86 2.46 -8.43
CA SER A 234 -5.47 1.13 -8.35
C SER A 234 -6.88 1.19 -7.78
N ALA A 235 -7.77 0.33 -8.28
CA ALA A 235 -9.02 0.03 -7.62
C ALA A 235 -8.76 -0.62 -6.24
N ILE A 236 -9.69 -0.44 -5.31
CA ILE A 236 -9.64 -1.13 -4.02
C ILE A 236 -9.99 -2.61 -4.26
N THR A 237 -9.14 -3.51 -3.78
CA THR A 237 -9.42 -4.96 -3.79
C THR A 237 -9.28 -5.53 -2.39
N GLY A 238 -9.95 -6.66 -2.14
CA GLY A 238 -9.94 -7.33 -0.83
C GLY A 238 -10.48 -6.50 0.33
N GLY A 239 -11.29 -5.46 0.08
CA GLY A 239 -11.83 -4.62 1.17
C GLY A 239 -10.84 -3.66 1.82
N ARG A 240 -9.58 -3.58 1.35
CA ARG A 240 -8.49 -2.81 1.98
C ARG A 240 -8.90 -1.43 2.47
N GLY A 241 -8.88 -1.27 3.79
CA GLY A 241 -9.13 -0.01 4.48
C GLY A 241 -10.58 0.47 4.48
N GLN A 242 -11.49 -0.23 3.80
CA GLN A 242 -12.88 0.20 3.63
C GLN A 242 -13.68 0.03 4.92
N LEU A 243 -14.62 0.95 5.13
CA LEU A 243 -15.64 0.87 6.17
C LEU A 243 -16.74 -0.12 5.77
N LEU A 244 -17.16 -0.96 6.72
CA LEU A 244 -18.11 -2.04 6.53
C LEU A 244 -19.42 -1.66 7.22
N ILE A 245 -20.30 -0.97 6.50
CA ILE A 245 -21.48 -0.28 7.06
C ILE A 245 -22.66 -0.46 6.11
N PRO A 246 -23.86 -0.88 6.58
CA PRO A 246 -24.29 -1.00 7.97
C PRO A 246 -24.16 -2.42 8.54
N TRP A 247 -23.26 -3.26 7.99
CA TRP A 247 -22.84 -4.49 8.65
C TRP A 247 -21.40 -4.84 8.27
N PRO A 248 -20.60 -5.36 9.22
CA PRO A 248 -19.37 -6.04 8.90
C PRO A 248 -19.64 -7.46 8.42
N ASN A 249 -18.70 -8.01 7.66
CA ASN A 249 -18.74 -9.39 7.20
C ASN A 249 -20.07 -9.77 6.49
N ARG A 250 -20.55 -11.01 6.62
CA ARG A 250 -21.64 -11.58 5.81
C ARG A 250 -23.02 -11.38 6.41
N VAL A 251 -24.05 -11.43 5.55
CA VAL A 251 -25.45 -11.72 5.85
C VAL A 251 -25.88 -12.84 4.92
N GLY A 252 -26.23 -14.00 5.49
CA GLY A 252 -26.58 -15.22 4.77
C GLY A 252 -27.80 -15.01 3.87
N ASP A 253 -27.70 -15.43 2.61
CA ASP A 253 -28.74 -15.30 1.58
C ASP A 253 -29.16 -13.84 1.32
N GLY A 254 -28.45 -12.86 1.90
CA GLY A 254 -28.86 -11.46 1.97
C GLY A 254 -30.22 -11.24 2.64
N ARG A 255 -30.78 -12.22 3.36
CA ARG A 255 -32.14 -12.14 3.92
C ARG A 255 -32.11 -11.90 5.41
N TYR A 256 -33.00 -11.06 5.93
CA TYR A 256 -33.16 -10.87 7.37
C TYR A 256 -34.55 -10.34 7.72
N ASP A 257 -34.98 -10.58 8.97
CA ASP A 257 -36.26 -10.10 9.49
C ASP A 257 -36.06 -9.01 10.52
N PHE A 258 -36.63 -7.83 10.25
CA PHE A 258 -36.54 -6.67 11.14
C PHE A 258 -37.82 -5.83 11.12
N GLY A 259 -38.28 -5.43 12.31
CA GLY A 259 -39.49 -4.60 12.44
C GLY A 259 -40.74 -5.22 11.79
N GLY A 260 -40.89 -6.55 11.88
CA GLY A 260 -42.00 -7.28 11.27
C GLY A 260 -41.93 -7.44 9.75
N ARG A 261 -40.83 -7.03 9.10
CA ARG A 261 -40.60 -7.13 7.65
C ARG A 261 -39.50 -8.14 7.35
N SER A 262 -39.71 -8.96 6.33
CA SER A 262 -38.65 -9.74 5.69
C SER A 262 -37.99 -8.91 4.59
N LEU A 263 -36.69 -8.69 4.68
CA LEU A 263 -35.92 -7.80 3.81
C LEU A 263 -34.84 -8.59 3.05
N GLN A 264 -34.56 -8.17 1.81
CA GLN A 264 -33.58 -8.80 0.92
C GLN A 264 -32.52 -7.79 0.46
N LEU A 265 -31.29 -7.96 0.94
CA LEU A 265 -30.10 -7.25 0.52
C LEU A 265 -29.59 -7.77 -0.83
N PRO A 266 -28.91 -6.93 -1.63
CA PRO A 266 -28.16 -7.38 -2.79
C PRO A 266 -27.07 -8.39 -2.39
N LEU A 267 -26.94 -9.47 -3.14
CA LEU A 267 -25.84 -10.42 -2.96
C LEU A 267 -24.57 -9.84 -3.59
N THR A 268 -23.53 -9.69 -2.80
CA THR A 268 -22.24 -9.12 -3.21
C THR A 268 -21.08 -10.11 -3.08
N GLU A 269 -21.30 -11.25 -2.42
CA GLU A 269 -20.45 -12.44 -2.43
C GLU A 269 -21.25 -13.58 -3.09
N VAL A 270 -21.37 -13.52 -4.43
CA VAL A 270 -22.29 -14.36 -5.22
C VAL A 270 -22.00 -15.85 -5.03
N ASP A 271 -20.74 -16.26 -5.10
CA ASP A 271 -20.34 -17.68 -5.03
C ASP A 271 -20.71 -18.35 -3.69
N LYS A 272 -20.82 -17.56 -2.61
CA LYS A 272 -21.22 -18.06 -1.28
C LYS A 272 -22.66 -17.68 -0.92
N ASN A 273 -23.39 -17.08 -1.85
CA ASN A 273 -24.77 -16.63 -1.69
C ASN A 273 -24.95 -15.67 -0.48
N ASN A 274 -24.05 -14.70 -0.29
CA ASN A 274 -24.12 -13.77 0.83
C ASN A 274 -24.17 -12.30 0.37
N ALA A 275 -24.76 -11.44 1.20
CA ALA A 275 -24.49 -10.00 1.17
C ALA A 275 -23.32 -9.71 2.10
N ILE A 276 -22.27 -9.03 1.63
CA ILE A 276 -21.04 -8.86 2.42
C ILE A 276 -20.62 -7.39 2.55
N HIS A 277 -20.23 -7.00 3.76
CA HIS A 277 -19.55 -5.76 4.11
C HIS A 277 -20.34 -4.45 3.90
N GLY A 278 -21.67 -4.51 3.97
CA GLY A 278 -22.49 -3.31 3.94
C GLY A 278 -22.64 -2.68 2.56
N LEU A 279 -23.04 -1.41 2.58
CA LEU A 279 -23.54 -0.65 1.44
C LEU A 279 -22.68 0.58 1.11
N LEU A 280 -21.82 1.03 2.04
CA LEU A 280 -21.06 2.26 1.88
C LEU A 280 -19.64 2.09 1.29
N ARG A 281 -19.18 0.86 1.07
CA ARG A 281 -17.83 0.58 0.57
C ARG A 281 -17.53 1.22 -0.78
N TRP A 282 -18.54 1.32 -1.64
CA TRP A 282 -18.42 1.81 -3.02
C TRP A 282 -19.08 3.17 -3.23
N THR A 283 -19.39 3.87 -2.13
CA THR A 283 -19.98 5.21 -2.16
C THR A 283 -18.87 6.26 -2.06
N LEU A 284 -19.02 7.40 -2.72
CA LEU A 284 -18.13 8.55 -2.52
C LEU A 284 -18.52 9.29 -1.25
N TRP A 285 -17.57 9.43 -0.33
CA TRP A 285 -17.76 10.18 0.90
C TRP A 285 -17.47 11.67 0.67
N LYS A 286 -18.17 12.53 1.40
CA LYS A 286 -17.98 13.99 1.34
C LYS A 286 -16.93 14.39 2.37
N LEU A 287 -16.01 15.25 1.98
CA LEU A 287 -15.13 15.93 2.92
C LEU A 287 -15.95 16.89 3.78
N LEU A 288 -15.89 16.73 5.11
CA LEU A 288 -16.56 17.62 6.06
C LEU A 288 -15.59 18.60 6.72
N ALA A 289 -14.42 18.11 7.13
CA ALA A 289 -13.38 18.92 7.73
C ALA A 289 -12.00 18.29 7.52
N ARG A 290 -10.95 19.11 7.55
CA ARG A 290 -9.56 18.67 7.44
C ARG A 290 -8.62 19.61 8.17
N THR A 291 -7.62 19.03 8.81
CA THR A 291 -6.39 19.67 9.28
C THR A 291 -5.19 18.91 8.68
N ASP A 292 -3.96 19.30 9.04
CA ASP A 292 -2.77 18.57 8.61
C ASP A 292 -2.73 17.14 9.17
N ASP A 293 -3.24 16.94 10.38
CA ASP A 293 -3.19 15.67 11.13
C ASP A 293 -4.53 14.94 11.20
N ALA A 294 -5.64 15.51 10.69
CA ALA A 294 -6.95 14.88 10.72
C ALA A 294 -7.79 15.12 9.47
N VAL A 295 -8.63 14.15 9.13
CA VAL A 295 -9.67 14.29 8.11
C VAL A 295 -10.98 13.69 8.61
N MET A 296 -12.07 14.41 8.36
CA MET A 296 -13.42 14.01 8.70
C MET A 296 -14.25 13.89 7.44
N LEU A 297 -14.82 12.71 7.21
CA LEU A 297 -15.65 12.40 6.05
C LEU A 297 -17.07 12.06 6.48
N GLY A 298 -18.04 12.36 5.63
CA GLY A 298 -19.45 12.06 5.83
C GLY A 298 -20.09 11.32 4.65
N ALA A 299 -21.01 10.41 4.95
CA ALA A 299 -21.84 9.75 3.97
C ALA A 299 -23.26 9.54 4.52
N THR A 300 -24.24 9.77 3.67
CA THR A 300 -25.64 9.43 3.93
C THR A 300 -25.92 8.04 3.38
N LEU A 301 -26.30 7.10 4.24
CA LEU A 301 -26.89 5.84 3.82
C LEU A 301 -28.39 6.07 3.62
N CYS A 302 -28.78 6.30 2.36
CA CYS A 302 -30.17 6.46 1.99
C CYS A 302 -30.93 5.13 2.05
N PRO A 303 -32.25 5.15 2.33
CA PRO A 303 -33.11 4.00 2.14
C PRO A 303 -32.96 3.43 0.72
N GLN A 304 -32.73 2.13 0.63
CA GLN A 304 -32.52 1.44 -0.64
C GLN A 304 -32.98 -0.02 -0.55
N PRO A 305 -33.04 -0.77 -1.68
CA PRO A 305 -33.51 -2.16 -1.66
C PRO A 305 -32.80 -3.01 -0.61
N GLY A 306 -33.60 -3.66 0.24
CA GLY A 306 -33.12 -4.49 1.34
C GLY A 306 -32.71 -3.75 2.61
N TYR A 307 -32.56 -2.43 2.58
CA TYR A 307 -32.23 -1.62 3.75
C TYR A 307 -32.98 -0.27 3.70
N PRO A 308 -34.25 -0.22 4.13
CA PRO A 308 -35.11 0.95 3.99
C PRO A 308 -34.91 1.99 5.12
N PHE A 309 -33.70 2.11 5.67
CA PHE A 309 -33.41 2.99 6.80
C PHE A 309 -32.47 4.13 6.39
N LEU A 310 -32.67 5.31 6.98
CA LEU A 310 -31.84 6.49 6.75
C LEU A 310 -30.83 6.64 7.89
N VAL A 311 -29.54 6.56 7.58
CA VAL A 311 -28.47 6.68 8.57
C VAL A 311 -27.41 7.66 8.07
N GLU A 312 -27.12 8.69 8.85
CA GLU A 312 -26.00 9.60 8.61
C GLU A 312 -24.74 9.05 9.28
N VAL A 313 -23.67 8.92 8.50
CA VAL A 313 -22.42 8.33 8.95
C VAL A 313 -21.28 9.33 8.79
N ARG A 314 -20.44 9.40 9.82
CA ARG A 314 -19.23 10.24 9.85
C ARG A 314 -18.06 9.42 10.32
N VAL A 315 -16.92 9.54 9.65
CA VAL A 315 -15.64 8.97 10.11
C VAL A 315 -14.62 10.08 10.33
N ASP A 316 -13.94 10.05 11.47
CA ASP A 316 -12.80 10.90 11.82
C ASP A 316 -11.54 10.02 11.83
N TYR A 317 -10.56 10.38 11.01
CA TYR A 317 -9.21 9.84 11.06
C TYR A 317 -8.29 10.91 11.61
N ARG A 318 -7.54 10.61 12.65
CA ARG A 318 -6.63 11.55 13.31
C ARG A 318 -5.31 10.90 13.66
N LEU A 319 -4.21 11.50 13.23
CA LEU A 319 -2.87 11.19 13.70
C LEU A 319 -2.58 11.97 14.98
N GLY A 320 -1.89 11.32 15.90
CA GLY A 320 -1.37 11.94 17.12
C GLY A 320 -0.10 11.24 17.59
N PRO A 321 0.43 11.60 18.78
CA PRO A 321 1.68 11.04 19.28
C PRO A 321 1.69 9.51 19.36
N GLU A 322 0.55 8.92 19.76
CA GLU A 322 0.36 7.47 19.96
C GLU A 322 0.00 6.69 18.68
N GLY A 323 -0.13 7.38 17.54
CA GLY A 323 -0.46 6.77 16.26
C GLY A 323 -1.76 7.28 15.63
N LEU A 324 -2.37 6.45 14.79
CA LEU A 324 -3.62 6.74 14.09
C LEU A 324 -4.82 6.31 14.94
N ARG A 325 -5.80 7.21 15.09
CA ARG A 325 -7.12 6.90 15.64
C ARG A 325 -8.19 7.05 14.57
N THR A 326 -9.12 6.11 14.55
CA THR A 326 -10.33 6.15 13.73
C THR A 326 -11.57 6.15 14.62
N THR A 327 -12.49 7.07 14.38
CA THR A 327 -13.79 7.13 15.08
C THR A 327 -14.93 7.19 14.06
N VAL A 328 -15.81 6.20 14.08
CA VAL A 328 -17.00 6.15 13.23
C VAL A 328 -18.22 6.47 14.08
N HIS A 329 -19.01 7.45 13.65
CA HIS A 329 -20.31 7.77 14.20
C HIS A 329 -21.38 7.42 13.18
N ALA A 330 -22.44 6.74 13.59
CA ALA A 330 -23.62 6.52 12.77
C ALA A 330 -24.86 6.92 13.56
N THR A 331 -25.65 7.82 12.98
CA THR A 331 -26.87 8.35 13.59
C THR A 331 -28.05 7.98 12.72
N ASN A 332 -29.07 7.36 13.30
CA ASN A 332 -30.32 7.15 12.59
C ASN A 332 -31.07 8.48 12.53
N THR A 333 -31.14 9.07 11.34
CA THR A 333 -31.87 10.32 11.08
C THR A 333 -33.23 10.07 10.41
N GLY A 334 -33.60 8.80 10.26
CA GLY A 334 -34.93 8.37 9.84
C GLY A 334 -35.95 8.38 10.98
N THR A 335 -37.13 7.84 10.68
CA THR A 335 -38.29 7.83 11.59
C THR A 335 -38.57 6.46 12.22
N GLU A 336 -37.87 5.42 11.79
CA GLU A 336 -38.02 4.04 12.29
C GLU A 336 -36.70 3.54 12.87
N ALA A 337 -36.74 2.62 13.83
CA ALA A 337 -35.54 1.94 14.33
C ALA A 337 -34.80 1.23 13.18
N ALA A 338 -33.46 1.24 13.19
CA ALA A 338 -32.62 0.70 12.13
C ALA A 338 -31.64 -0.37 12.67
N PRO A 339 -31.54 -1.57 12.05
CA PRO A 339 -30.51 -2.54 12.38
C PRO A 339 -29.15 -2.03 11.88
N TYR A 340 -28.13 -2.15 12.71
CA TYR A 340 -26.81 -1.58 12.44
C TYR A 340 -25.68 -2.45 13.01
N GLY A 341 -24.62 -2.55 12.23
CA GLY A 341 -23.31 -3.02 12.62
C GLY A 341 -22.25 -2.22 11.86
N VAL A 342 -21.03 -2.22 12.39
CA VAL A 342 -19.91 -1.54 11.75
C VAL A 342 -18.61 -2.30 11.95
N GLY A 343 -17.77 -2.26 10.93
CA GLY A 343 -16.36 -2.58 11.08
C GLY A 343 -15.50 -1.83 10.08
N GLN A 344 -14.21 -2.12 10.07
CA GLN A 344 -13.27 -1.59 9.09
C GLN A 344 -12.19 -2.61 8.79
N HIS A 345 -11.70 -2.62 7.55
CA HIS A 345 -10.90 -3.73 7.02
C HIS A 345 -9.44 -3.35 6.68
N PRO A 346 -8.64 -2.81 7.61
CA PRO A 346 -7.23 -2.51 7.36
C PRO A 346 -6.42 -3.81 7.26
N TYR A 347 -5.47 -3.88 6.32
CA TYR A 347 -4.47 -4.93 6.27
C TYR A 347 -3.19 -4.44 6.91
N LEU A 348 -2.79 -5.03 8.02
CA LEU A 348 -1.55 -4.71 8.70
C LEU A 348 -0.36 -5.40 8.01
N THR A 349 0.78 -4.73 7.97
CA THR A 349 2.06 -5.32 7.60
C THR A 349 3.15 -4.90 8.59
N ILE A 350 4.16 -5.76 8.72
CA ILE A 350 5.36 -5.49 9.52
C ILE A 350 6.64 -5.56 8.65
N GLY A 351 6.46 -5.48 7.32
CA GLY A 351 7.55 -5.46 6.35
C GLY A 351 8.19 -6.83 6.05
N THR A 352 7.52 -7.93 6.40
CA THR A 352 7.90 -9.27 5.90
C THR A 352 7.29 -9.52 4.53
N ASP A 353 7.92 -10.40 3.74
CA ASP A 353 7.38 -10.80 2.44
C ASP A 353 6.03 -11.52 2.57
N LEU A 354 5.93 -12.42 3.55
CA LEU A 354 4.71 -13.14 3.94
C LEU A 354 4.48 -13.01 5.45
N VAL A 355 3.23 -13.17 5.87
CA VAL A 355 2.82 -13.06 7.28
C VAL A 355 3.19 -14.27 8.14
N ASP A 356 3.65 -15.37 7.53
CA ASP A 356 3.93 -16.65 8.18
C ASP A 356 4.87 -16.53 9.39
N SER A 357 5.91 -15.71 9.29
CA SER A 357 6.87 -15.50 10.38
C SER A 357 6.44 -14.40 11.37
N ALA A 358 5.46 -13.57 11.01
CA ALA A 358 4.98 -12.51 11.87
C ALA A 358 4.36 -13.10 13.15
N LEU A 359 4.68 -12.48 14.28
CA LEU A 359 4.16 -12.90 15.58
C LEU A 359 2.82 -12.20 15.82
N LEU A 360 1.74 -12.98 15.90
CA LEU A 360 0.39 -12.49 16.14
C LEU A 360 0.03 -12.69 17.61
N THR A 361 -0.64 -11.69 18.19
CA THR A 361 -1.35 -11.81 19.46
C THR A 361 -2.78 -11.33 19.29
N VAL A 362 -3.76 -12.16 19.65
CA VAL A 362 -5.19 -11.83 19.65
C VAL A 362 -5.71 -12.07 21.06
N PRO A 363 -6.15 -11.03 21.80
CA PRO A 363 -6.55 -11.15 23.19
C PRO A 363 -8.00 -11.66 23.27
N ALA A 364 -8.28 -12.84 22.74
CA ALA A 364 -9.63 -13.37 22.63
C ALA A 364 -9.73 -14.79 23.19
N ARG A 365 -10.82 -15.06 23.91
CA ARG A 365 -11.09 -16.38 24.52
C ARG A 365 -11.86 -17.32 23.60
N TYR A 366 -12.55 -16.79 22.60
CA TYR A 366 -13.39 -17.58 21.71
C TYR A 366 -13.18 -17.20 20.24
N LEU A 367 -13.39 -18.19 19.37
CA LEU A 367 -13.55 -18.01 17.92
C LEU A 367 -14.98 -18.37 17.49
N LEU A 368 -15.43 -17.81 16.38
CA LEU A 368 -16.66 -18.21 15.71
C LEU A 368 -16.33 -19.20 14.62
N ARG A 369 -16.82 -20.44 14.76
CA ARG A 369 -16.73 -21.45 13.71
C ARG A 369 -17.66 -21.07 12.58
N THR A 370 -17.23 -21.25 11.35
CA THR A 370 -18.05 -20.98 10.16
C THR A 370 -18.27 -22.24 9.32
N ASP A 371 -19.37 -22.26 8.57
CA ASP A 371 -19.60 -23.22 7.48
C ASP A 371 -18.76 -22.88 6.23
N GLU A 372 -18.93 -23.65 5.14
CA GLU A 372 -18.25 -23.37 3.86
C GLU A 372 -18.59 -22.01 3.23
N ARG A 373 -19.73 -21.42 3.62
CA ARG A 373 -20.17 -20.09 3.17
C ARG A 373 -19.57 -18.97 4.01
N GLY A 374 -18.85 -19.30 5.09
CA GLY A 374 -18.29 -18.31 6.02
C GLY A 374 -19.33 -17.75 7.00
N LEU A 375 -20.47 -18.42 7.19
CA LEU A 375 -21.51 -18.03 8.14
C LEU A 375 -21.26 -18.71 9.50
N PRO A 376 -21.42 -17.99 10.64
CA PRO A 376 -21.19 -18.58 11.95
C PRO A 376 -22.17 -19.72 12.25
N ILE A 377 -21.62 -20.87 12.65
CA ILE A 377 -22.38 -22.07 13.07
C ILE A 377 -22.22 -22.36 14.57
N GLY A 378 -21.31 -21.67 15.25
CA GLY A 378 -21.10 -21.84 16.67
C GLY A 378 -19.92 -21.02 17.20
N ARG A 379 -19.78 -21.02 18.53
CA ARG A 379 -18.67 -20.39 19.25
C ARG A 379 -17.85 -21.47 19.94
N GLU A 380 -16.54 -21.45 19.76
CA GLU A 380 -15.59 -22.43 20.32
C GLU A 380 -14.54 -21.71 21.18
N SER A 381 -14.09 -22.35 22.27
CA SER A 381 -12.94 -21.82 23.04
C SER A 381 -11.68 -21.92 22.20
N VAL A 382 -10.77 -20.95 22.32
CA VAL A 382 -9.45 -21.05 21.70
C VAL A 382 -8.52 -22.00 22.47
N ASP A 383 -8.82 -22.31 23.73
CA ASP A 383 -7.97 -23.10 24.63
C ASP A 383 -7.52 -24.43 24.00
N GLY A 384 -6.20 -24.63 23.89
CA GLY A 384 -5.63 -25.87 23.34
C GLY A 384 -5.80 -26.04 21.83
N THR A 385 -6.31 -25.03 21.12
CA THR A 385 -6.46 -25.04 19.66
C THR A 385 -5.30 -24.32 18.96
N PRO A 386 -5.06 -24.56 17.66
CA PRO A 386 -4.10 -23.78 16.87
C PRO A 386 -4.44 -22.27 16.76
N TYR A 387 -5.68 -21.89 17.10
CA TYR A 387 -6.18 -20.52 17.06
C TYR A 387 -5.97 -19.77 18.38
N ASP A 388 -5.31 -20.37 19.37
CA ASP A 388 -4.92 -19.67 20.59
C ASP A 388 -3.74 -18.72 20.33
N PHE A 389 -4.09 -17.47 20.03
CA PHE A 389 -3.16 -16.37 19.87
C PHE A 389 -3.12 -15.44 21.09
N ARG A 390 -3.63 -15.85 22.26
CA ARG A 390 -3.57 -14.99 23.47
C ARG A 390 -2.14 -14.70 23.90
N THR A 391 -1.22 -15.59 23.57
CA THR A 391 0.23 -15.38 23.66
C THR A 391 0.84 -15.22 22.28
N ALA A 392 1.83 -14.32 22.15
CA ALA A 392 2.52 -14.07 20.89
C ALA A 392 3.11 -15.35 20.29
N ARG A 393 2.77 -15.64 19.03
CA ARG A 393 3.30 -16.78 18.28
C ARG A 393 3.30 -16.51 16.78
N PRO A 394 4.15 -17.20 15.99
CA PRO A 394 4.09 -17.11 14.54
C PRO A 394 2.72 -17.54 14.02
N ILE A 395 2.25 -16.85 12.98
CA ILE A 395 1.04 -17.25 12.24
C ILE A 395 1.26 -18.62 11.57
N GLY A 396 2.47 -18.85 11.05
CA GLY A 396 2.82 -20.05 10.31
C GLY A 396 1.94 -20.21 9.06
N GLY A 397 1.76 -21.45 8.61
CA GLY A 397 0.89 -21.76 7.47
C GLY A 397 -0.62 -21.77 7.79
N LEU A 398 -1.04 -21.24 8.95
CA LEU A 398 -2.45 -21.21 9.32
C LEU A 398 -3.21 -20.26 8.38
N ASN A 399 -4.32 -20.75 7.83
CA ASN A 399 -5.27 -19.93 7.07
C ASN A 399 -6.30 -19.38 8.07
N LEU A 400 -6.22 -18.08 8.30
CA LEU A 400 -7.18 -17.35 9.12
C LEU A 400 -8.15 -16.63 8.18
N ASP A 401 -9.43 -16.92 8.36
CA ASP A 401 -10.57 -16.09 7.99
C ASP A 401 -11.55 -16.20 9.17
N THR A 402 -11.08 -15.77 10.35
CA THR A 402 -11.65 -16.17 11.64
C THR A 402 -12.07 -14.95 12.46
N ALA A 403 -13.34 -14.95 12.89
CA ALA A 403 -13.86 -13.97 13.84
C ALA A 403 -13.58 -14.43 15.28
N PHE A 404 -13.02 -13.54 16.08
CA PHE A 404 -12.73 -13.75 17.50
C PHE A 404 -13.60 -12.87 18.39
N THR A 405 -13.90 -13.34 19.61
CA THR A 405 -14.72 -12.64 20.60
C THR A 405 -14.32 -13.01 22.04
N GLY A 406 -14.98 -12.38 23.02
CA GLY A 406 -14.60 -12.48 24.43
C GLY A 406 -13.24 -11.85 24.66
N LEU A 407 -13.09 -10.60 24.19
CA LEU A 407 -11.81 -9.89 24.19
C LEU A 407 -11.37 -9.55 25.63
N ASP A 408 -10.12 -9.82 25.96
CA ASP A 408 -9.47 -9.35 27.17
C ASP A 408 -9.10 -7.88 26.98
N ARG A 409 -9.61 -7.03 27.88
CA ARG A 409 -9.39 -5.58 27.86
C ARG A 409 -8.48 -5.15 28.98
N ALA A 410 -7.62 -4.18 28.69
CA ALA A 410 -6.81 -3.48 29.68
C ALA A 410 -7.68 -2.51 30.50
N LEU A 411 -7.05 -1.85 31.50
CA LEU A 411 -7.73 -0.91 32.41
C LEU A 411 -8.33 0.31 31.72
N ASP A 412 -7.84 0.67 30.53
CA ASP A 412 -8.37 1.74 29.69
C ASP A 412 -9.52 1.29 28.77
N ASP A 413 -10.08 0.10 29.04
CA ASP A 413 -11.15 -0.57 28.29
C ASP A 413 -10.79 -0.86 26.82
N ARG A 414 -9.49 -0.97 26.50
CA ARG A 414 -9.04 -1.38 25.15
C ARG A 414 -8.60 -2.84 25.13
N ALA A 415 -9.00 -3.54 24.07
CA ALA A 415 -8.35 -4.80 23.68
C ALA A 415 -7.30 -4.49 22.61
N VAL A 416 -6.18 -5.22 22.57
CA VAL A 416 -5.09 -4.96 21.62
C VAL A 416 -4.73 -6.21 20.85
N VAL A 417 -4.96 -6.20 19.54
CA VAL A 417 -4.37 -7.18 18.62
C VAL A 417 -3.00 -6.67 18.19
N ARG A 418 -1.97 -7.49 18.36
CA ARG A 418 -0.59 -7.13 18.05
C ARG A 418 -0.07 -7.94 16.89
N LEU A 419 0.52 -7.26 15.91
CA LEU A 419 1.32 -7.88 14.86
C LEU A 419 2.76 -7.41 15.04
N ALA A 420 3.65 -8.32 15.40
CA ALA A 420 5.05 -8.06 15.64
C ALA A 420 5.94 -8.68 14.56
N HIS A 421 7.03 -8.00 14.23
CA HIS A 421 8.10 -8.54 13.41
C HIS A 421 8.71 -9.77 14.09
N PRO A 422 9.23 -10.78 13.35
CA PRO A 422 9.80 -12.00 13.93
C PRO A 422 10.91 -11.75 14.96
N SER A 423 11.62 -10.63 14.85
CA SER A 423 12.65 -10.23 15.83
C SER A 423 12.08 -9.84 17.20
N GLY A 424 10.77 -9.57 17.31
CA GLY A 424 10.13 -9.05 18.52
C GLY A 424 10.45 -7.59 18.86
N LEU A 425 11.29 -6.92 18.08
CA LEU A 425 11.79 -5.57 18.40
C LEU A 425 10.89 -4.44 17.89
N ARG A 426 10.05 -4.71 16.89
CA ARG A 426 9.13 -3.73 16.28
C ARG A 426 7.82 -4.38 15.86
N GLY A 427 6.78 -3.57 15.74
CA GLY A 427 5.47 -4.03 15.29
C GLY A 427 4.44 -2.92 15.20
N VAL A 428 3.19 -3.32 15.17
CA VAL A 428 2.01 -2.45 15.20
C VAL A 428 0.92 -3.09 16.05
N ASP A 429 0.30 -2.27 16.89
CA ASP A 429 -0.84 -2.64 17.72
C ASP A 429 -2.11 -2.06 17.11
N LEU A 430 -3.10 -2.91 16.83
CA LEU A 430 -4.47 -2.48 16.57
C LEU A 430 -5.25 -2.57 17.87
N TRP A 431 -5.58 -1.42 18.43
CA TRP A 431 -6.40 -1.34 19.63
C TRP A 431 -7.89 -1.19 19.27
N LEU A 432 -8.73 -1.92 19.98
CA LEU A 432 -10.18 -1.95 19.86
C LEU A 432 -10.76 -1.25 21.09
N GLY A 433 -11.42 -0.11 20.89
CA GLY A 433 -12.02 0.70 21.95
C GLY A 433 -13.54 0.55 22.01
N GLU A 434 -14.21 1.67 22.25
CA GLU A 434 -15.67 1.78 22.30
C GLU A 434 -16.34 1.18 21.06
N GLY A 435 -17.42 0.43 21.27
CA GLY A 435 -18.25 -0.14 20.21
C GLY A 435 -17.64 -1.38 19.51
N ALA A 436 -16.36 -1.67 19.68
CA ALA A 436 -15.71 -2.83 19.06
C ALA A 436 -15.84 -4.06 19.96
N ARG A 437 -16.60 -5.10 19.57
CA ARG A 437 -16.84 -6.31 20.39
C ARG A 437 -16.19 -7.58 19.81
N TYR A 438 -15.89 -7.54 18.53
CA TYR A 438 -15.34 -8.66 17.77
C TYR A 438 -14.12 -8.19 16.98
N VAL A 439 -13.24 -9.13 16.64
CA VAL A 439 -12.15 -8.89 15.69
C VAL A 439 -12.11 -10.00 14.64
N GLN A 440 -12.17 -9.64 13.36
CA GLN A 440 -11.89 -10.57 12.28
C GLN A 440 -10.38 -10.56 12.02
N VAL A 441 -9.77 -11.74 11.92
CA VAL A 441 -8.39 -11.88 11.46
C VAL A 441 -8.40 -12.67 10.16
N TYR A 442 -7.91 -12.04 9.10
CA TYR A 442 -7.85 -12.61 7.75
C TYR A 442 -6.44 -12.55 7.16
N THR A 443 -5.83 -13.70 6.88
CA THR A 443 -4.46 -13.79 6.34
C THR A 443 -4.39 -13.64 4.82
N GLY A 444 -5.51 -13.34 4.14
CA GLY A 444 -5.48 -13.02 2.72
C GLY A 444 -5.38 -14.23 1.78
N ASP A 445 -5.52 -15.46 2.28
CA ASP A 445 -5.29 -16.69 1.51
C ASP A 445 -6.21 -16.84 0.29
N THR A 446 -7.42 -16.30 0.38
CA THR A 446 -8.46 -16.40 -0.64
C THR A 446 -8.55 -15.14 -1.53
N LEU A 447 -7.59 -14.21 -1.42
CA LEU A 447 -7.57 -13.03 -2.27
C LEU A 447 -7.50 -13.43 -3.76
N ALA A 448 -8.27 -12.71 -4.57
CA ALA A 448 -8.34 -12.93 -6.01
C ALA A 448 -6.98 -12.68 -6.69
N GLU A 449 -6.19 -11.76 -6.15
CA GLU A 449 -4.83 -11.44 -6.59
C GLU A 449 -3.80 -12.38 -5.92
N PRO A 450 -3.25 -13.40 -6.61
CA PRO A 450 -2.39 -14.39 -5.98
C PRO A 450 -1.11 -13.78 -5.39
N GLU A 451 -0.57 -12.74 -6.01
CA GLU A 451 0.63 -12.02 -5.58
C GLU A 451 0.44 -11.24 -4.26
N ARG A 452 -0.82 -11.02 -3.86
CA ARG A 452 -1.18 -10.34 -2.60
C ARG A 452 -1.46 -11.29 -1.45
N ARG A 453 -1.68 -12.57 -1.74
CA ARG A 453 -2.03 -13.56 -0.70
C ARG A 453 -0.96 -13.55 0.37
N ARG A 454 -1.38 -13.43 1.63
CA ARG A 454 -0.51 -13.51 2.81
C ARG A 454 0.58 -12.45 2.89
N ARG A 455 0.50 -11.33 2.16
CA ARG A 455 1.41 -10.17 2.31
C ARG A 455 1.09 -9.27 3.52
N GLY A 456 -0.15 -9.31 3.97
CA GLY A 456 -0.62 -8.57 5.14
C GLY A 456 -1.74 -9.33 5.82
N VAL A 457 -2.01 -8.96 7.07
CA VAL A 457 -3.09 -9.54 7.88
C VAL A 457 -4.19 -8.51 8.02
N ALA A 458 -5.38 -8.79 7.49
CA ALA A 458 -6.55 -8.00 7.81
C ALA A 458 -6.92 -8.21 9.28
N VAL A 459 -6.99 -7.13 10.03
CA VAL A 459 -7.43 -7.12 11.43
C VAL A 459 -8.58 -6.14 11.54
N GLU A 460 -9.80 -6.67 11.59
CA GLU A 460 -11.01 -5.87 11.45
C GLU A 460 -11.68 -5.70 12.80
N ALA A 461 -11.62 -4.48 13.38
CA ALA A 461 -12.46 -4.15 14.52
C ALA A 461 -13.93 -4.14 14.09
N MET A 462 -14.79 -4.91 14.77
CA MET A 462 -16.21 -5.05 14.42
C MET A 462 -17.10 -4.87 15.66
N SER A 463 -18.25 -4.23 15.47
CA SER A 463 -19.24 -4.04 16.54
C SER A 463 -20.11 -5.26 16.82
N CYS A 464 -20.28 -6.13 15.82
CA CYS A 464 -21.11 -7.31 15.88
C CYS A 464 -20.44 -8.45 15.08
N PRO A 465 -20.84 -9.71 15.28
CA PRO A 465 -20.28 -10.83 14.51
C PRO A 465 -20.78 -10.84 13.06
N PRO A 466 -20.20 -11.67 12.20
CA PRO A 466 -20.82 -12.01 10.93
C PRO A 466 -22.26 -12.51 11.14
N ASP A 467 -23.13 -12.23 10.18
CA ASP A 467 -24.52 -12.66 10.15
C ASP A 467 -25.40 -12.11 11.29
N ALA A 468 -24.99 -11.02 11.94
CA ALA A 468 -25.73 -10.37 13.01
C ALA A 468 -27.15 -9.92 12.61
N PHE A 469 -27.37 -9.57 11.34
CA PHE A 469 -28.71 -9.18 10.86
C PHE A 469 -29.73 -10.34 10.94
N ARG A 470 -29.28 -11.58 10.70
CA ARG A 470 -30.13 -12.79 10.82
C ARG A 470 -30.17 -13.32 12.23
N SER A 471 -29.00 -13.49 12.84
CA SER A 471 -28.87 -14.09 14.17
C SER A 471 -29.30 -13.16 15.30
N ARG A 472 -29.35 -11.84 15.05
CA ARG A 472 -29.57 -10.77 16.03
C ARG A 472 -28.52 -10.71 17.14
N THR A 473 -27.45 -11.49 17.04
CA THR A 473 -26.37 -11.54 18.04
C THR A 473 -25.60 -10.22 18.00
N ASP A 474 -25.59 -9.51 19.14
CA ASP A 474 -24.90 -8.21 19.32
C ASP A 474 -25.20 -7.18 18.20
N LEU A 475 -26.33 -7.34 17.51
CA LEU A 475 -26.79 -6.39 16.50
C LEU A 475 -27.21 -5.09 17.19
N THR A 476 -26.66 -3.96 16.76
CA THR A 476 -27.12 -2.66 17.27
C THR A 476 -28.45 -2.31 16.62
N VAL A 477 -29.40 -1.84 17.43
CA VAL A 477 -30.63 -1.23 16.93
C VAL A 477 -30.57 0.26 17.23
N LEU A 478 -30.47 1.07 16.19
CA LEU A 478 -30.46 2.52 16.29
C LEU A 478 -31.90 3.03 16.28
N GLU A 479 -32.41 3.44 17.44
CA GLU A 479 -33.67 4.20 17.50
C GLU A 479 -33.56 5.54 16.75
N PRO A 480 -34.67 6.15 16.30
CA PRO A 480 -34.65 7.48 15.69
C PRO A 480 -33.90 8.51 16.56
N GLY A 481 -32.91 9.17 15.98
CA GLY A 481 -32.03 10.12 16.67
C GLY A 481 -30.89 9.50 17.49
N ALA A 482 -30.86 8.17 17.66
CA ALA A 482 -29.77 7.49 18.37
C ALA A 482 -28.50 7.42 17.53
N THR A 483 -27.36 7.49 18.20
CA THR A 483 -26.02 7.41 17.61
C THR A 483 -25.25 6.22 18.17
N HIS A 484 -24.63 5.43 17.29
CA HIS A 484 -23.60 4.46 17.65
C HIS A 484 -22.20 5.01 17.35
N VAL A 485 -21.22 4.65 18.18
CA VAL A 485 -19.82 5.04 18.03
C VAL A 485 -18.93 3.78 18.01
N LEU A 486 -18.08 3.67 16.98
CA LEU A 486 -16.98 2.70 16.94
C LEU A 486 -15.64 3.46 17.02
N ARG A 487 -14.76 3.07 17.95
CA ARG A 487 -13.41 3.61 18.09
C ARG A 487 -12.37 2.51 18.03
N TRP A 488 -11.37 2.71 17.18
CA TRP A 488 -10.21 1.83 17.07
C TRP A 488 -9.00 2.64 16.58
N GLY A 489 -7.81 2.06 16.60
CA GLY A 489 -6.64 2.74 16.04
C GLY A 489 -5.41 1.85 15.92
N LEU A 490 -4.34 2.44 15.38
CA LEU A 490 -3.06 1.80 15.12
C LEU A 490 -1.96 2.54 15.86
N SER A 491 -1.22 1.81 16.69
CA SER A 491 -0.09 2.32 17.47
C SER A 491 1.19 1.59 17.04
N PRO A 492 2.11 2.26 16.31
CA PRO A 492 3.41 1.68 16.00
C PRO A 492 4.27 1.59 17.26
N TRP A 493 5.16 0.60 17.30
CA TRP A 493 6.21 0.54 18.32
C TRP A 493 7.48 -0.09 17.75
N GLY A 494 8.59 0.13 18.46
CA GLY A 494 9.93 -0.25 18.04
C GLY A 494 10.56 0.70 17.02
N PRO A 495 11.86 0.50 16.72
CA PRO A 495 12.58 1.31 15.74
C PRO A 495 12.03 1.10 14.30
N PRO A 496 12.36 2.01 13.37
CA PRO A 496 11.96 1.93 11.97
C PRO A 496 12.37 0.61 11.30
#